data_AF-A0A240C851-F1
#
_entry.id   AF-A0A240C851-F1
#
_cell.length_a   1.000
_cell.length_b   1.000
_cell.length_c   1.000
_cell.angle_alpha   90.00
_cell.angle_beta   90.00
_cell.angle_gamma   90.00
#
_symmetry.space_group_name_H-M   'P 1'
#
loop_
_entity.id
_entity.type
_entity.pdbx_description
1 polymer ?
#
loop_
_entity_poly.entity_id
_entity_poly.type
_entity_poly.pdbx_seq_one_letter_code
_entity_poly.pdbx_strand_id
1 'polypeptide(L)' 'MKLNKLLASLGFVVVTTIGSVGVAEAHVTLNPQVSEPGSYEEYNVRVPVERNDQTVKLELEVP' A
#
# COMPACT_ATOMS: atom_id res chain seq x y z
N MET A 1 -19.17 38.10 8.07
CA MET A 1 -19.24 37.05 7.02
C MET A 1 -17.88 36.53 6.54
N LYS A 2 -16.80 37.35 6.46
CA LYS A 2 -15.48 36.86 5.98
C LYS A 2 -14.76 35.93 6.98
N LEU A 3 -14.85 36.21 8.28
CA LEU A 3 -14.19 35.41 9.32
C LEU A 3 -14.76 33.99 9.45
N ASN A 4 -16.09 33.83 9.48
CA ASN A 4 -16.71 32.50 9.52
C ASN A 4 -16.44 31.69 8.25
N LYS A 5 -16.28 32.35 7.09
CA LYS A 5 -15.87 31.69 5.83
C LYS A 5 -14.42 31.21 5.88
N LEU A 6 -13.52 32.02 6.48
CA LEU A 6 -12.12 31.64 6.69
C LEU A 6 -11.98 30.49 7.71
N LEU A 7 -12.75 30.52 8.79
CA LEU A 7 -12.78 29.44 9.78
C LEU A 7 -13.35 28.14 9.18
N ALA A 8 -14.39 28.24 8.36
CA ALA A 8 -14.95 27.09 7.65
C ALA A 8 -13.96 26.50 6.63
N SER A 9 -13.26 27.35 5.86
CA SER A 9 -12.23 26.88 4.92
C SER A 9 -11.03 26.25 5.62
N LEU A 10 -10.63 26.80 6.77
CA LEU A 10 -9.54 26.24 7.57
C LEU A 10 -9.92 24.89 8.17
N GLY A 11 -11.15 24.76 8.68
CA GLY A 11 -11.69 23.48 9.13
C GLY A 11 -11.71 22.42 8.02
N PHE A 12 -12.10 22.81 6.79
CA PHE A 12 -12.11 21.90 5.64
C PHE A 12 -10.71 21.40 5.25
N VAL A 13 -9.70 22.28 5.27
CA VAL A 13 -8.30 21.92 4.98
C VAL A 13 -7.74 20.97 6.05
N VAL A 14 -8.08 21.18 7.31
CA VAL A 14 -7.66 20.28 8.41
C VAL A 14 -8.30 18.90 8.29
N VAL A 15 -9.59 18.81 7.95
CA VAL A 15 -10.27 17.51 7.77
C VAL A 15 -9.71 16.74 6.57
N THR A 16 -9.43 17.41 5.46
CA THR A 16 -8.86 16.75 4.27
C THR A 16 -7.41 16.30 4.45
N THR A 17 -6.61 17.03 5.21
CA THR A 17 -5.22 16.64 5.53
C THR A 17 -5.15 15.49 6.53
N ILE A 18 -6.05 15.42 7.52
CA ILE A 18 -6.10 14.30 8.47
C ILE A 18 -6.79 13.06 7.86
N GLY A 19 -7.79 13.23 6.99
CA GLY A 19 -8.54 12.13 6.39
C GLY A 19 -7.81 11.40 5.24
N SER A 20 -6.68 11.91 4.78
CA SER A 20 -5.89 11.35 3.67
C SER A 20 -4.70 10.50 4.14
N VAL A 21 -4.81 9.86 5.30
CA VAL A 21 -3.86 8.81 5.72
C VAL A 21 -4.06 7.62 4.80
N GLY A 22 -3.36 7.62 3.67
CA GLY A 22 -3.44 6.59 2.65
C GLY A 22 -3.25 5.21 3.27
N VAL A 23 -4.11 4.28 2.87
CA VAL A 23 -3.89 2.86 3.09
C VAL A 23 -2.60 2.54 2.33
N ALA A 24 -1.51 2.28 3.05
CA ALA A 24 -0.29 1.78 2.45
C ALA A 24 -0.60 0.35 1.99
N GLU A 25 -1.12 0.25 0.77
CA GLU A 25 -1.49 -1.01 0.14
C GLU A 25 -0.23 -1.61 -0.47
N ALA A 26 0.46 -2.41 0.32
CA ALA A 26 1.75 -2.97 -0.01
C ALA A 26 1.56 -4.42 -0.50
N HIS A 27 1.07 -4.57 -1.73
CA HIS A 27 0.87 -5.89 -2.31
C HIS A 27 2.19 -6.64 -2.54
N VAL A 28 2.17 -7.96 -2.31
CA VAL A 28 3.24 -8.86 -2.72
C VAL A 28 3.32 -8.89 -4.23
N THR A 29 4.53 -8.83 -4.78
CA THR A 29 4.74 -8.90 -6.24
C THR A 29 5.66 -10.05 -6.61
N LEU A 30 5.41 -10.65 -7.78
CA LEU A 30 6.21 -11.71 -8.36
C LEU A 30 6.91 -11.22 -9.63
N ASN A 31 8.12 -11.73 -9.88
CA ASN A 31 8.82 -11.55 -11.15
C ASN A 31 9.45 -12.88 -11.59
N PRO A 32 9.05 -13.46 -12.74
CA PRO A 32 8.09 -12.92 -13.70
C PRO A 32 6.64 -12.91 -13.17
N GLN A 33 5.82 -12.03 -13.73
CA GLN A 33 4.38 -11.95 -13.38
C GLN A 33 3.55 -13.05 -14.04
N VAL A 34 4.06 -13.61 -15.13
CA VAL A 34 3.40 -14.65 -15.94
C VAL A 34 4.48 -15.63 -16.40
N SER A 35 4.15 -16.91 -16.30
CA SER A 35 4.99 -18.03 -16.70
C SER A 35 4.63 -18.52 -18.10
N GLU A 36 5.60 -19.06 -18.83
CA GLU A 36 5.29 -19.86 -20.02
C GLU A 36 4.83 -21.29 -19.61
N PRO A 37 3.83 -21.90 -20.29
CA PRO A 37 3.40 -23.25 -19.94
C PRO A 37 4.52 -24.29 -20.06
N GLY A 38 4.75 -25.06 -19.00
CA GLY A 38 5.77 -26.11 -18.96
C GLY A 38 7.21 -25.61 -18.80
N SER A 39 7.40 -24.31 -18.53
CA SER A 39 8.72 -23.74 -18.21
C SER A 39 9.18 -24.16 -16.81
N TYR A 40 10.50 -24.12 -16.61
CA TYR A 40 11.10 -24.07 -15.28
C TYR A 40 11.69 -22.68 -15.10
N GLU A 41 11.16 -21.91 -14.15
CA GLU A 41 11.50 -20.50 -13.97
C GLU A 41 11.78 -20.16 -12.51
N GLU A 42 12.70 -19.21 -12.31
CA GLU A 42 12.96 -18.61 -11.01
C GLU A 42 11.98 -17.46 -10.75
N TYR A 43 11.33 -17.46 -9.58
CA TYR A 43 10.42 -16.40 -9.16
C TYR A 43 11.02 -15.57 -8.04
N ASN A 44 11.19 -14.27 -8.31
CA ASN A 44 11.57 -13.30 -7.32
C ASN A 44 10.31 -12.75 -6.63
N VAL A 45 10.12 -13.12 -5.36
CA VAL A 45 9.01 -12.66 -4.52
C VAL A 45 9.43 -11.44 -3.72
N ARG A 46 8.75 -10.31 -3.92
CA ARG A 46 8.93 -9.11 -3.10
C ARG A 46 7.78 -9.01 -2.12
N VAL A 47 8.11 -9.10 -0.83
CA VAL A 47 7.19 -8.84 0.28
C VAL A 47 7.55 -7.51 0.92
N PRO A 48 6.70 -6.48 0.80
CA PRO A 48 6.93 -5.21 1.46
C PRO A 48 6.57 -5.29 2.96
N VAL A 49 7.23 -4.45 3.75
CA VAL A 49 6.95 -4.33 5.19
C VAL A 49 5.80 -3.35 5.42
N GLU A 50 4.83 -3.72 6.25
CA GLU A 50 3.67 -2.87 6.55
C GLU A 50 3.96 -1.88 7.67
N ARG A 51 4.32 -0.65 7.28
CA ARG A 51 4.60 0.48 8.19
C ARG A 51 5.64 0.12 9.25
N ASN A 52 5.20 -0.05 10.51
CA ASN A 52 6.05 -0.29 11.67
C ASN A 52 6.05 -1.75 12.12
N ASP A 53 5.29 -2.62 11.44
CA ASP A 53 5.20 -4.05 11.76
C ASP A 53 6.04 -4.85 10.77
N GLN A 54 7.10 -5.50 11.25
CA GLN A 54 8.07 -6.18 10.42
C GLN A 54 7.59 -7.60 10.09
N THR A 55 7.72 -8.00 8.82
CA THR A 55 7.45 -9.38 8.42
C THR A 55 8.50 -10.31 9.03
N VAL A 56 8.07 -11.18 9.95
CA VAL A 56 8.96 -12.12 10.66
C VAL A 56 8.93 -13.54 10.11
N LYS A 57 7.89 -13.89 9.34
CA LYS A 57 7.71 -15.22 8.76
C LYS A 57 6.97 -15.11 7.43
N LEU A 58 7.33 -16.00 6.50
CA LEU A 58 6.66 -16.20 5.23
C LEU A 58 6.30 -17.67 5.04
N GLU A 59 5.19 -17.92 4.37
CA GLU A 59 4.75 -19.22 3.90
C GLU A 59 4.42 -19.07 2.42
N LEU A 60 4.95 -19.97 1.59
CA LEU A 60 4.77 -19.96 0.14
C LEU A 60 4.13 -21.27 -0.27
N GLU A 61 2.92 -21.19 -0.82
CA GLU A 61 2.25 -22.32 -1.43
C GLU A 61 2.62 -22.37 -2.91
N VAL A 62 3.13 -23.53 -3.35
CA VAL A 62 3.48 -23.81 -4.74
C VAL A 62 2.48 -24.85 -5.27
N PRO A 63 1.89 -24.66 -6.47
CA PRO A 63 0.90 -25.56 -7.03
C PRO A 63 1.42 -26.97 -7.33
#